data_AF-A0A340Y5J6-F1
#
_entry.id   AF-A0A340Y5J6-F1
#
_cell.length_a   1.000
_cell.length_b   1.000
_cell.length_c   1.000
_cell.angle_alpha   90.00
_cell.angle_beta   90.00
_cell.angle_gamma   90.00
#
_symmetry.space_group_name_H-M   'P 1'
#
loop_
_entity.id
_entity.type
_entity.pdbx_description
1 polymer ?
#
loop_
_entity_poly.entity_id
_entity_poly.type
_entity_poly.pdbx_seq_one_letter_code
_entity_poly.pdbx_strand_id
1 'polypeptide(L)' 'MSSHKTFTIKRFLGQKQKENRPIPQWTQMKTGNKTRYSSKRRHWRRTKLGL' A
#
# COMPACT_ATOMS: atom_id res chain seq x y z
N MET A 1 17.49 -15.53 5.30
CA MET A 1 17.99 -14.16 5.03
C MET A 1 17.31 -13.63 3.78
N SER A 2 16.78 -12.40 3.78
CA SER A 2 16.33 -11.75 2.53
C SER A 2 17.54 -11.51 1.63
N SER A 3 17.36 -11.54 0.30
CA SER A 3 18.48 -11.29 -0.63
C SER A 3 19.13 -9.93 -0.37
N HIS A 4 20.42 -9.79 -0.73
CA HIS A 4 21.07 -8.49 -0.79
C HIS A 4 20.38 -7.63 -1.86
N LYS A 5 19.66 -6.59 -1.42
CA LYS A 5 18.94 -5.64 -2.27
C LYS A 5 19.62 -4.28 -2.21
N THR A 6 19.65 -3.59 -3.35
CA THR A 6 20.09 -2.19 -3.41
C THR A 6 19.18 -1.29 -2.58
N PHE A 7 19.69 -0.13 -2.17
CA PHE A 7 18.94 0.82 -1.36
C PHE A 7 17.67 1.32 -2.07
N THR A 8 17.73 1.53 -3.39
CA THR A 8 16.57 1.94 -4.20
C THR A 8 15.44 0.94 -4.14
N ILE A 9 15.74 -0.36 -4.28
CA ILE A 9 14.73 -1.43 -4.18
C ILE A 9 14.15 -1.48 -2.76
N LYS A 10 14.98 -1.33 -1.72
CA LYS A 10 14.51 -1.29 -0.33
C LYS A 10 13.55 -0.11 -0.08
N ARG A 11 13.87 1.09 -0.60
CA ARG A 11 12.98 2.26 -0.51
C ARG A 11 11.66 2.03 -1.23
N PHE A 12 11.71 1.47 -2.44
CA PHE A 12 10.49 1.14 -3.19
C PHE A 12 9.61 0.14 -2.44
N LEU A 13 10.19 -0.95 -1.92
CA LEU A 13 9.47 -1.95 -1.13
C LEU A 13 8.85 -1.34 0.13
N GLY A 14 9.60 -0.50 0.86
CA GLY A 14 9.08 0.18 2.05
C GLY A 14 7.93 1.14 1.73
N GLN A 15 8.02 1.88 0.62
CA GLN A 15 6.93 2.74 0.17
C GLN A 15 5.68 1.94 -0.18
N LYS A 16 5.82 0.80 -0.90
CA LYS A 16 4.69 -0.09 -1.22
C LYS A 16 4.07 -0.75 0.00
N GLN A 17 4.83 -0.98 1.06
CA GLN A 17 4.27 -1.42 2.35
C GLN A 17 3.46 -0.30 3.01
N LYS A 18 3.97 0.94 3.04
CA LYS A 18 3.27 2.09 3.61
C LYS A 18 1.96 2.45 2.88
N GLU A 19 1.93 2.28 1.56
CA GLU A 19 0.73 2.48 0.73
C GLU A 19 -0.37 1.45 1.02
N ASN A 20 0.01 0.23 1.46
CA ASN A 20 -0.92 -0.89 1.61
C ASN A 20 -1.68 -0.89 2.95
N ARG A 21 -2.37 0.22 3.25
CA ARG A 21 -3.11 0.42 4.51
C ARG A 21 -4.61 0.70 4.26
N PRO A 22 -5.50 0.40 5.22
CA PRO A 22 -6.91 0.79 5.14
C PRO A 22 -7.08 2.33 5.17
N ILE A 23 -8.24 2.79 4.73
CA ILE A 23 -8.62 4.21 4.84
C ILE A 23 -8.90 4.52 6.31
N PRO A 24 -8.40 5.65 6.85
CA PRO A 24 -8.72 6.10 8.19
C PRO A 24 -10.20 6.44 8.36
N GLN A 25 -10.77 6.12 9.53
CA GLN A 25 -12.18 6.33 9.84
C GLN A 25 -12.62 7.79 9.68
N TRP A 26 -11.84 8.76 10.15
CA TRP A 26 -12.18 10.18 10.04
C TRP A 26 -12.31 10.66 8.60
N THR A 27 -11.65 10.00 7.64
CA THR A 27 -11.83 10.28 6.22
C THR A 27 -13.21 9.80 5.75
N GLN A 28 -13.70 8.67 6.25
CA GLN A 28 -15.04 8.17 5.94
C GLN A 28 -16.15 9.05 6.53
N MET A 29 -15.88 9.74 7.65
CA MET A 29 -16.85 10.64 8.30
C MET A 29 -16.99 12.01 7.61
N LYS A 30 -16.14 12.33 6.62
CA LYS A 30 -16.24 13.60 5.88
C LYS A 30 -17.50 13.64 5.01
N THR A 31 -18.28 14.70 5.13
CA THR A 31 -19.48 14.96 4.32
C THR A 31 -19.13 14.97 2.82
N GLY A 32 -19.97 14.34 2.00
CA GLY A 32 -19.79 14.27 0.55
C GLY A 32 -18.67 13.32 0.07
N ASN A 33 -18.01 12.57 0.98
CA ASN A 33 -16.98 11.62 0.57
C ASN A 33 -17.60 10.34 -0.03
N LYS A 34 -17.24 10.07 -1.29
CA LYS A 34 -17.65 8.85 -2.03
C LYS A 34 -16.74 7.65 -1.78
N THR A 35 -15.53 7.87 -1.24
CA THR A 35 -14.52 6.82 -1.08
C THR A 35 -14.76 5.98 0.18
N ARG A 36 -15.11 4.70 0.01
CA ARG A 36 -15.40 3.77 1.13
C ARG A 36 -14.24 2.85 1.49
N TYR A 37 -13.48 2.40 0.48
CA TYR A 37 -12.37 1.47 0.63
C TYR A 37 -11.16 1.91 -0.22
N SER A 38 -9.97 1.42 0.12
CA SER A 38 -8.74 1.71 -0.64
C SER A 38 -8.69 0.82 -1.88
N SER A 39 -8.98 1.38 -3.05
CA SER A 39 -8.94 0.67 -4.34
C SER A 39 -7.53 0.20 -4.72
N LYS A 40 -6.49 0.88 -4.23
CA LYS A 40 -5.08 0.55 -4.48
C LYS A 40 -4.51 -0.46 -3.48
N ARG A 41 -5.32 -0.97 -2.54
CA ARG A 41 -4.87 -1.96 -1.56
C ARG A 41 -4.53 -3.28 -2.28
N ARG A 42 -3.38 -3.85 -1.92
CA ARG A 42 -2.82 -5.01 -2.62
C ARG A 42 -2.63 -6.18 -1.67
N HIS A 43 -3.02 -7.39 -2.11
CA HIS A 43 -2.65 -8.63 -1.43
C HIS A 43 -1.47 -9.31 -2.14
N TRP A 44 -0.43 -9.69 -1.39
CA TRP A 44 0.83 -10.18 -1.96
C TRP A 44 0.73 -11.55 -2.64
N ARG A 45 -0.28 -12.37 -2.30
CA ARG A 45 -0.53 -13.63 -3.02
C ARG A 45 -1.24 -13.41 -4.35
N ARG A 46 -2.11 -12.39 -4.46
CA ARG A 46 -2.92 -12.14 -5.66
C ARG A 46 -2.21 -11.27 -6.70
N THR A 47 -1.50 -10.23 -6.27
CA THR A 47 -0.86 -9.27 -7.20
C THR A 47 0.58 -9.00 -6.78
N LYS A 48 1.52 -9.21 -7.71
CA LYS A 48 2.97 -9.03 -7.52
C LYS A 48 3.41 -7.60 -7.85
N LEU A 49 4.58 -7.21 -7.34
CA LEU A 49 5.12 -5.85 -7.50
C LEU A 49 5.95 -5.64 -8.77
N GLY A 50 6.30 -6.73 -9.49
CA GLY A 50 7.11 -6.65 -10.71
C GLY A 50 8.48 -5.99 -10.46
N LEU A 51 9.25 -6.58 -9.56
CA LEU A 51 10.61 -6.15 -9.20
C LEU A 51 11.63 -7.18 -9.68
#